data_AF-A0A4S3JKJ2-F1
#
_entry.id   AF-A0A4S3JKJ2-F1
#
_cell.length_a   1.000
_cell.length_b   1.000
_cell.length_c   1.000
_cell.angle_alpha   90.00
_cell.angle_beta   90.00
_cell.angle_gamma   90.00
#
_symmetry.space_group_name_H-M   'P 1'
#
loop_
_entity.id
_entity.type
_entity.pdbx_description
1 polymer ?
#
loop_
_entity_poly.entity_id
_entity_poly.type
_entity_poly.pdbx_seq_one_letter_code
_entity_poly.pdbx_strand_id
1 'polypeptide(L)'
;MALAVLELWSEIIYIKAAADGLSGPSEMRFDAFHSHFHLAVERAQRLLLGLSQSPLPTFSVGTGIIPPLFFCAFKCRDWWVRREALQLLRGWQRQEGIWSTPGTALVLERVSELESEGLCPGEQVPAAARIDSIRVDILPEDSTIRLWYRRLRLEGGGFWESELLSTAHLAH
;
A
#
# COMPACT_ATOMS: atom_id res chain seq x y z
N MET A 1 14.34 14.49 10.18
CA MET A 1 14.14 13.37 9.23
C MET A 1 13.93 12.03 9.92
N ALA A 2 14.91 11.48 10.64
CA ALA A 2 14.76 10.17 11.29
C ALA A 2 13.57 10.08 12.27
N LEU A 3 13.38 11.08 13.14
CA LEU A 3 12.24 11.13 14.06
C LEU A 3 10.88 11.10 13.34
N ALA A 4 10.70 11.93 12.30
CA ALA A 4 9.45 11.99 11.56
C ALA A 4 9.14 10.68 10.80
N VAL A 5 10.16 9.98 10.31
CA VAL A 5 10.00 8.62 9.76
C VAL A 5 9.57 7.64 10.85
N LEU A 6 10.15 7.71 12.05
CA LEU A 6 9.72 6.87 13.18
C LEU A 6 8.28 7.17 13.60
N GLU A 7 7.87 8.43 13.60
CA GLU A 7 6.48 8.82 13.87
C GLU A 7 5.53 8.21 12.84
N LEU A 8 5.87 8.26 11.54
CA LEU A 8 5.11 7.57 10.50
C LEU A 8 5.01 6.05 10.78
N TRP A 9 6.14 5.41 11.08
CA TRP A 9 6.17 3.99 11.40
C TRP A 9 5.39 3.65 12.68
N SER A 10 5.34 4.56 13.66
CA SER A 10 4.62 4.34 14.90
C SER A 10 3.11 4.14 14.67
N GLU A 11 2.52 4.89 13.73
CA GLU A 11 1.11 4.69 13.34
C GLU A 11 0.89 3.30 12.75
N ILE A 12 1.78 2.87 11.83
CA ILE A 12 1.67 1.57 11.17
C ILE A 12 1.84 0.42 12.18
N ILE A 13 2.83 0.53 13.06
CA ILE A 13 3.08 -0.48 14.10
C ILE A 13 1.89 -0.57 15.05
N TYR A 14 1.34 0.57 15.47
CA TYR A 14 0.15 0.62 16.31
C TYR A 14 -1.05 -0.09 15.65
N ILE A 15 -1.36 0.24 14.38
CA ILE A 15 -2.46 -0.40 13.65
C ILE A 15 -2.26 -1.91 13.60
N LYS A 16 -1.06 -2.39 13.22
CA LYS A 16 -0.79 -3.82 13.08
C LYS A 16 -0.93 -4.55 14.42
N ALA A 17 -0.34 -4.02 15.48
CA ALA A 17 -0.41 -4.62 16.82
C ALA A 17 -1.83 -4.63 17.39
N ALA A 18 -2.59 -3.55 17.21
CA ALA A 18 -3.94 -3.44 17.72
C ALA A 18 -4.94 -4.28 16.91
N ALA A 19 -4.77 -4.38 15.60
CA ALA A 19 -5.63 -5.16 14.72
C ALA A 19 -5.59 -6.66 15.03
N ASP A 20 -4.44 -7.21 15.44
CA ASP A 20 -4.30 -8.63 15.79
C ASP A 20 -5.20 -9.04 16.98
N GLY A 21 -5.60 -8.10 17.83
CA GLY A 21 -6.51 -8.34 18.96
C GLY A 21 -8.00 -8.20 18.65
N LEU A 22 -8.38 -7.76 17.45
CA LEU A 22 -9.78 -7.49 17.09
C LEU A 22 -10.47 -8.71 16.49
N SER A 23 -11.69 -8.99 16.95
CA SER A 23 -12.60 -9.95 16.33
C SER A 23 -13.38 -9.29 15.18
N GLY A 24 -13.31 -9.85 13.98
CA GLY A 24 -14.02 -9.34 12.80
C GLY A 24 -13.63 -10.09 11.53
N PRO A 25 -14.31 -9.86 10.38
CA PRO A 25 -13.81 -10.33 9.09
C PRO A 25 -12.38 -9.83 8.92
N SER A 26 -11.45 -10.73 8.54
CA SER A 26 -10.00 -10.49 8.67
C SER A 26 -9.57 -9.10 8.17
N GLU A 27 -10.09 -8.61 7.05
CA GLU A 27 -9.70 -7.29 6.52
C GLU A 27 -10.49 -6.11 7.11
N MET A 28 -11.73 -6.31 7.58
CA MET A 28 -12.58 -5.22 8.08
C MET A 28 -12.15 -4.71 9.44
N ARG A 29 -11.32 -5.48 10.16
CA ARG A 29 -10.72 -5.03 11.44
C ARG A 29 -9.93 -3.73 11.30
N PHE A 30 -9.43 -3.42 10.10
CA PHE A 30 -8.66 -2.20 9.84
C PHE A 30 -9.53 -0.93 9.81
N ASP A 31 -10.85 -1.05 9.61
CA ASP A 31 -11.76 0.10 9.55
C ASP A 31 -11.76 0.92 10.86
N ALA A 32 -11.53 0.25 12.00
CA ALA A 32 -11.44 0.89 13.32
C ALA A 32 -10.27 1.89 13.45
N PHE A 33 -9.30 1.84 12.53
CA PHE A 33 -8.07 2.64 12.59
C PHE A 33 -8.01 3.72 11.51
N HIS A 34 -9.15 4.11 10.92
CA HIS A 34 -9.23 5.14 9.88
C HIS A 34 -8.42 6.41 10.23
N SER A 35 -8.54 6.92 11.46
CA SER A 35 -7.80 8.10 11.92
C SER A 35 -6.28 7.92 11.91
N HIS A 36 -5.78 6.73 12.25
CA HIS A 36 -4.34 6.43 12.20
C HIS A 36 -3.84 6.32 10.77
N PHE A 37 -4.64 5.76 9.85
CA PHE A 37 -4.27 5.76 8.44
C PHE A 37 -4.19 7.17 7.86
N HIS A 38 -5.18 8.03 8.14
CA HIS A 38 -5.14 9.42 7.72
C HIS A 38 -3.90 10.14 8.27
N LEU A 39 -3.60 9.97 9.56
CA LEU A 39 -2.44 10.57 10.20
C LEU A 39 -1.12 10.06 9.60
N ALA A 40 -1.03 8.77 9.26
CA ALA A 40 0.13 8.21 8.57
C ALA A 40 0.34 8.86 7.19
N VAL A 41 -0.71 8.98 6.38
CA VAL A 41 -0.63 9.62 5.05
C VAL A 41 -0.24 11.10 5.17
N GLU A 42 -0.83 11.83 6.12
CA GLU A 42 -0.53 13.22 6.41
C GLU A 42 0.95 13.42 6.84
N ARG A 43 1.47 12.55 7.72
CA ARG A 43 2.89 12.56 8.12
C ARG A 43 3.80 12.27 6.93
N ALA A 44 3.46 11.29 6.09
CA ALA A 44 4.21 10.97 4.89
C ALA A 44 4.23 12.15 3.90
N GLN A 45 3.11 12.83 3.69
CA GLN A 45 3.05 14.03 2.85
C GLN A 45 3.99 15.14 3.36
N ARG A 46 3.94 15.44 4.66
CA ARG A 46 4.85 16.44 5.28
C ARG A 46 6.32 16.06 5.12
N LEU A 47 6.65 14.78 5.32
CA LEU A 47 8.00 14.26 5.10
C LEU A 47 8.45 14.51 3.66
N LEU A 48 7.64 14.15 2.67
CA LEU A 48 7.97 14.30 1.26
C LEU A 48 8.14 15.76 0.84
N LEU A 49 7.31 16.68 1.36
CA LEU A 49 7.44 18.13 1.16
C LEU A 49 8.72 18.71 1.79
N GLY A 50 9.17 18.14 2.92
CA GLY A 50 10.47 18.49 3.50
C GLY A 50 11.65 17.96 2.68
N LEU A 51 11.49 16.81 2.04
CA LEU A 51 12.52 16.18 1.22
C LEU A 51 12.70 16.83 -0.15
N SER A 52 11.68 17.45 -0.73
CA SER A 52 11.83 18.19 -1.98
C SER A 52 12.78 19.39 -1.86
N GLN A 53 13.15 19.78 -0.64
CA GLN A 53 14.07 20.89 -0.34
C GLN A 53 15.53 20.44 -0.15
N SER A 54 15.82 19.13 -0.19
CA SER A 54 17.19 18.60 -0.05
C SER A 54 17.39 17.32 -0.87
N PRO A 55 18.40 17.24 -1.76
CA PRO A 55 18.62 16.04 -2.57
C PRO A 55 19.12 14.89 -1.68
N LEU A 56 18.23 13.96 -1.36
CA LEU A 56 18.60 12.66 -0.80
C LEU A 56 19.06 11.68 -1.89
N PRO A 57 19.90 10.69 -1.55
CA PRO A 57 20.26 9.60 -2.46
C PRO A 57 19.03 8.77 -2.86
N THR A 58 18.97 8.33 -4.12
CA THR A 58 17.86 7.55 -4.72
C THR A 58 17.63 6.20 -4.05
N PHE A 59 18.63 5.71 -3.32
CA PHE A 59 18.62 4.45 -2.60
C PHE A 59 18.82 4.66 -1.10
N SER A 60 17.98 4.02 -0.28
CA SER A 60 18.09 3.99 1.19
C SER A 60 17.91 2.55 1.70
N VAL A 61 18.76 2.11 2.64
CA VAL A 61 18.73 0.76 3.23
C VAL A 61 17.94 0.74 4.57
N GLY A 62 17.29 1.84 4.96
CA GLY A 62 16.59 1.98 6.24
C GLY A 62 15.06 1.80 6.21
N THR A 63 14.41 2.00 7.36
CA THR A 63 12.96 2.23 7.48
C THR A 63 12.57 3.43 6.62
N GLY A 64 12.00 3.18 5.45
CA GLY A 64 11.62 4.22 4.51
C GLY A 64 10.14 4.59 4.56
N ILE A 65 9.68 5.33 3.55
CA ILE A 65 8.31 5.86 3.44
C ILE A 65 7.44 4.94 2.55
N ILE A 66 8.03 4.14 1.65
CA ILE A 66 7.28 3.28 0.73
C ILE A 66 6.47 2.22 1.49
N PRO A 67 7.02 1.44 2.45
CA PRO A 67 6.25 0.40 3.12
C PRO A 67 5.06 0.94 3.94
N PRO A 68 5.18 2.05 4.71
CA PRO A 68 4.02 2.69 5.35
C PRO A 68 2.92 3.11 4.37
N LEU A 69 3.28 3.78 3.27
CA LEU A 69 2.31 4.20 2.25
C LEU A 69 1.65 3.01 1.56
N PHE A 70 2.43 1.97 1.25
CA PHE A 70 1.89 0.71 0.76
C PHE A 70 0.87 0.11 1.71
N PHE A 71 1.19 0.05 3.01
CA PHE A 71 0.27 -0.47 4.01
C PHE A 71 -1.02 0.35 4.08
N CYS A 72 -0.93 1.68 4.03
CA CYS A 72 -2.10 2.56 4.01
C CYS A 72 -2.98 2.32 2.77
N ALA A 73 -2.37 2.32 1.59
CA ALA A 73 -3.08 2.11 0.32
C ALA A 73 -3.71 0.72 0.19
N PHE A 74 -3.09 -0.30 0.80
CA PHE A 74 -3.55 -1.68 0.73
C PHE A 74 -4.60 -2.01 1.80
N LYS A 75 -4.37 -1.62 3.07
CA LYS A 75 -5.18 -2.06 4.21
C LYS A 75 -6.29 -1.09 4.60
N CYS A 76 -6.18 0.21 4.29
CA CYS A 76 -7.30 1.12 4.50
C CYS A 76 -8.38 0.86 3.45
N ARG A 77 -9.66 0.90 3.86
CA ARG A 77 -10.81 0.74 2.96
C ARG A 77 -11.40 2.06 2.49
N ASP A 78 -11.03 3.16 3.14
CA ASP A 78 -11.46 4.51 2.76
C ASP A 78 -10.85 4.90 1.41
N TRP A 79 -11.72 5.34 0.50
CA TRP A 79 -11.34 5.61 -0.89
C TRP A 79 -10.31 6.75 -1.00
N TRP A 80 -10.44 7.80 -0.17
CA TRP A 80 -9.59 8.98 -0.24
C TRP A 80 -8.18 8.69 0.29
N VAL A 81 -8.09 8.04 1.45
CA VAL A 81 -6.81 7.65 2.06
C VAL A 81 -6.00 6.75 1.11
N ARG A 82 -6.64 5.77 0.48
CA ARG A 82 -5.98 4.87 -0.47
C ARG A 82 -5.40 5.63 -1.66
N ARG A 83 -6.21 6.54 -2.22
CA ARG A 83 -5.83 7.35 -3.38
C ARG A 83 -4.70 8.31 -3.05
N GLU A 84 -4.76 8.97 -1.90
CA GLU A 84 -3.73 9.91 -1.47
C GLU A 84 -2.40 9.19 -1.23
N ALA A 85 -2.41 8.05 -0.54
CA ALA A 85 -1.20 7.24 -0.34
C ALA A 85 -0.55 6.82 -1.67
N LEU A 86 -1.36 6.40 -2.64
CA LEU A 86 -0.89 6.06 -3.99
C LEU A 86 -0.32 7.27 -4.75
N GLN A 87 -0.96 8.45 -4.62
CA GLN A 87 -0.46 9.68 -5.23
C GLN A 87 0.89 10.11 -4.65
N LEU A 88 1.06 10.00 -3.33
CA LEU A 88 2.33 10.28 -2.66
C LEU A 88 3.45 9.34 -3.13
N LEU A 89 3.15 8.05 -3.31
CA LEU A 89 4.10 7.10 -3.92
C LEU A 89 4.51 7.59 -5.31
N ARG A 90 3.56 7.81 -6.23
CA ARG A 90 3.85 8.25 -7.61
C ARG A 90 4.64 9.56 -7.67
N GLY A 91 4.40 10.48 -6.74
CA GLY A 91 5.10 11.76 -6.66
C GLY A 91 6.57 11.66 -6.22
N TRP A 92 7.04 10.49 -5.79
CA TRP A 92 8.35 10.33 -5.17
C TRP A 92 9.12 9.12 -5.69
N GLN A 93 9.92 9.31 -6.75
CA GLN A 93 10.71 8.24 -7.35
C GLN A 93 11.88 7.80 -6.45
N ARG A 94 11.73 6.66 -5.76
CA ARG A 94 12.76 6.07 -4.88
C ARG A 94 12.81 4.55 -4.88
N GLN A 95 13.95 4.05 -4.41
CA GLN A 95 14.22 2.65 -4.07
C GLN A 95 14.59 2.53 -2.58
N GLU A 96 13.84 1.73 -1.83
CA GLU A 96 14.05 1.43 -0.41
C GLU A 96 14.28 -0.08 -0.22
N GLY A 97 15.52 -0.51 -0.42
CA GLY A 97 15.86 -1.94 -0.48
C GLY A 97 15.09 -2.64 -1.62
N ILE A 98 14.19 -3.55 -1.27
CA ILE A 98 13.32 -4.29 -2.21
C ILE A 98 12.11 -3.49 -2.69
N TRP A 99 11.80 -2.37 -2.04
CA TRP A 99 10.63 -1.55 -2.36
C TRP A 99 11.01 -0.51 -3.41
N SER A 100 10.41 -0.61 -4.61
CA SER A 100 10.53 0.42 -5.64
C SER A 100 9.22 1.20 -5.73
N THR A 101 9.31 2.49 -5.93
CA THR A 101 8.09 3.32 -6.11
C THR A 101 7.26 2.86 -7.31
N PRO A 102 7.84 2.67 -8.52
CA PRO A 102 7.07 2.23 -9.69
C PRO A 102 6.40 0.86 -9.49
N GLY A 103 7.13 -0.12 -8.95
CA GLY A 103 6.60 -1.47 -8.72
C GLY A 103 5.51 -1.48 -7.64
N THR A 104 5.70 -0.70 -6.57
CA THR A 104 4.71 -0.59 -5.49
C THR A 104 3.43 0.08 -5.97
N ALA A 105 3.53 1.18 -6.74
CA ALA A 105 2.37 1.86 -7.31
C ALA A 105 1.59 0.94 -8.26
N LEU A 106 2.29 0.23 -9.16
CA LEU A 106 1.67 -0.73 -10.10
C LEU A 106 0.85 -1.80 -9.38
N VAL A 107 1.41 -2.38 -8.33
CA VAL A 107 0.72 -3.41 -7.53
C VAL A 107 -0.52 -2.84 -6.84
N LEU A 108 -0.41 -1.67 -6.21
CA LEU A 108 -1.52 -1.05 -5.49
C LEU A 108 -2.65 -0.61 -6.41
N GLU A 109 -2.32 -0.14 -7.62
CA GLU A 109 -3.29 0.18 -8.67
C GLU A 109 -4.07 -1.06 -9.05
N ARG A 110 -3.37 -2.14 -9.42
CA ARG A 110 -4.02 -3.38 -9.82
C ARG A 110 -4.91 -3.95 -8.71
N VAL A 111 -4.42 -3.95 -7.48
CA VAL A 111 -5.21 -4.40 -6.32
C VAL A 111 -6.45 -3.51 -6.12
N SER A 112 -6.30 -2.19 -6.25
CA SER A 112 -7.43 -1.27 -6.09
C SER A 112 -8.47 -1.41 -7.19
N GLU A 113 -8.05 -1.65 -8.43
CA GLU A 113 -8.93 -1.99 -9.56
C GLU A 113 -9.71 -3.29 -9.30
N LEU A 114 -9.01 -4.35 -8.90
CA LEU A 114 -9.60 -5.66 -8.62
C LEU A 114 -10.61 -5.64 -7.46
N GLU A 115 -10.42 -4.75 -6.50
CA GLU A 115 -11.32 -4.58 -5.37
C GLU A 115 -12.49 -3.64 -5.66
N SER A 116 -12.28 -2.65 -6.53
CA SER A 116 -13.26 -1.60 -6.84
C SER A 116 -14.05 -1.89 -8.12
N GLU A 117 -13.98 -3.11 -8.65
CA GLU A 117 -14.72 -3.53 -9.84
C GLU A 117 -16.23 -3.30 -9.63
N GLY A 118 -16.84 -2.52 -10.53
CA GLY A 118 -18.26 -2.16 -10.44
C GLY A 118 -18.61 -1.09 -9.41
N LEU A 119 -17.61 -0.50 -8.72
CA LEU A 119 -17.82 0.59 -7.77
C LEU A 119 -17.55 1.96 -8.41
N CYS A 120 -18.30 2.96 -7.96
CA CYS A 120 -18.08 4.36 -8.28
C CYS A 120 -17.02 4.99 -7.36
N PRO A 121 -16.34 6.08 -7.80
CA PRO A 121 -15.42 6.83 -6.95
C PRO A 121 -16.06 7.26 -5.61
N GLY A 122 -15.38 6.97 -4.50
CA GLY A 122 -15.86 7.28 -3.16
C GLY A 122 -16.68 6.17 -2.50
N GLU A 123 -17.12 5.16 -3.24
CA GLU A 123 -17.77 3.99 -2.65
C GLU A 123 -16.76 3.12 -1.90
N GLN A 124 -17.20 2.56 -0.78
CA GLN A 124 -16.37 1.72 0.06
C GLN A 124 -16.36 0.28 -0.47
N VAL A 125 -15.17 -0.32 -0.58
CA VAL A 125 -15.02 -1.70 -1.06
C VAL A 125 -15.78 -2.68 -0.13
N PRO A 126 -16.64 -3.57 -0.65
CA PRO A 126 -17.36 -4.55 0.15
C PRO A 126 -16.41 -5.65 0.66
N ALA A 127 -16.72 -6.22 1.83
CA ALA A 127 -15.85 -7.22 2.48
C ALA A 127 -15.51 -8.42 1.58
N ALA A 128 -16.45 -8.85 0.72
CA ALA A 128 -16.26 -9.99 -0.18
C ALA A 128 -15.28 -9.71 -1.33
N ALA A 129 -15.10 -8.44 -1.73
CA ALA A 129 -14.17 -8.05 -2.80
C ALA A 129 -12.73 -7.88 -2.29
N ARG A 130 -12.55 -7.75 -0.97
CA ARG A 130 -11.27 -7.40 -0.36
C ARG A 130 -10.21 -8.48 -0.54
N ILE A 131 -9.04 -8.03 -0.95
CA ILE A 131 -7.83 -8.83 -1.08
C ILE A 131 -7.11 -8.81 0.27
N ASP A 132 -6.99 -9.98 0.89
CA ASP A 132 -6.43 -10.09 2.23
C ASP A 132 -4.89 -10.24 2.22
N SER A 133 -4.35 -10.85 1.17
CA SER A 133 -2.93 -11.15 1.04
C SER A 133 -2.47 -10.98 -0.39
N ILE A 134 -1.23 -10.49 -0.55
CA ILE A 134 -0.54 -10.45 -1.83
C ILE A 134 0.88 -11.00 -1.70
N ARG A 135 1.42 -11.49 -2.83
CA ARG A 135 2.84 -11.80 -3.02
C ARG A 135 3.26 -11.24 -4.36
N VAL A 136 4.44 -10.65 -4.41
CA VAL A 136 5.01 -10.07 -5.64
C VAL A 136 6.29 -10.81 -5.95
N ASP A 137 6.35 -11.46 -7.11
CA ASP A 137 7.58 -12.05 -7.62
C ASP A 137 8.15 -11.12 -8.69
N ILE A 138 9.41 -10.71 -8.52
CA ILE A 138 10.14 -9.91 -9.52
C ILE A 138 10.74 -10.90 -10.51
N LEU A 139 10.37 -10.79 -11.78
CA LEU A 139 10.87 -11.69 -12.82
C LEU A 139 12.15 -11.14 -13.45
N PRO A 140 13.07 -12.01 -13.91
CA PRO A 140 14.33 -11.59 -14.53
C PRO A 140 14.14 -10.91 -15.90
N GLU A 141 13.01 -11.12 -16.55
CA GLU A 141 12.66 -10.43 -17.80
C GLU A 141 12.38 -8.96 -17.50
N ASP A 142 13.09 -8.07 -18.20
CA ASP A 142 13.08 -6.63 -17.94
C ASP A 142 11.67 -6.13 -17.69
N SER A 143 11.46 -5.56 -16.51
CA SER A 143 10.23 -4.81 -16.17
C SER A 143 8.95 -5.65 -16.06
N THR A 144 9.01 -6.92 -15.66
CA THR A 144 7.79 -7.71 -15.37
C THR A 144 7.74 -8.18 -13.92
N ILE A 145 6.58 -8.01 -13.28
CA ILE A 145 6.29 -8.56 -11.96
C ILE A 145 5.10 -9.52 -12.04
N ARG A 146 5.13 -10.60 -11.25
CA ARG A 146 3.97 -11.47 -11.05
C ARG A 146 3.30 -11.09 -9.73
N LEU A 147 2.05 -10.65 -9.82
CA LEU A 147 1.22 -10.39 -8.66
C LEU A 147 0.40 -11.64 -8.36
N TRP A 148 0.57 -12.19 -7.16
CA TRP A 148 -0.34 -13.16 -6.57
C TRP A 148 -1.22 -12.45 -5.55
N TYR A 149 -2.50 -12.78 -5.53
CA TYR A 149 -3.43 -12.21 -4.57
C TYR A 149 -4.45 -13.25 -4.11
N ARG A 150 -5.03 -13.01 -2.94
CA ARG A 150 -6.03 -13.88 -2.33
C ARG A 150 -7.18 -13.04 -1.76
N ARG A 151 -8.41 -13.51 -1.98
CA ARG A 151 -9.62 -13.01 -1.32
C ARG A 151 -10.12 -14.05 -0.32
N LEU A 152 -10.52 -13.62 0.88
CA LEU A 152 -11.06 -14.52 1.88
C LEU A 152 -12.51 -14.87 1.52
N ARG A 153 -12.80 -16.15 1.23
CA ARG A 153 -14.17 -16.63 1.02
C ARG A 153 -14.83 -16.98 2.36
N LEU A 154 -16.15 -16.75 2.43
CA LEU A 154 -16.97 -17.04 3.62
C LEU A 154 -16.93 -18.53 4.04
N GLU A 155 -16.67 -19.43 3.09
CA GLU A 155 -16.68 -20.89 3.32
C GLU A 155 -15.33 -21.48 3.78
N GLY A 156 -14.36 -20.63 4.16
CA GLY A 156 -13.10 -21.08 4.77
C GLY A 156 -12.06 -21.49 3.73
N GLY A 157 -11.27 -20.50 3.29
CA GLY A 157 -10.13 -20.70 2.39
C GLY A 157 -10.19 -19.77 1.18
N GLY A 158 -9.17 -18.93 1.03
CA GLY A 158 -8.98 -18.14 -0.19
C GLY A 158 -8.04 -18.86 -1.15
N PHE A 159 -8.40 -18.93 -2.43
CA PHE A 159 -7.48 -19.40 -3.48
C PHE A 159 -6.53 -18.27 -3.88
N TRP A 160 -5.29 -18.65 -4.18
CA TRP A 160 -4.34 -17.71 -4.79
C TRP A 160 -4.63 -17.59 -6.27
N GLU A 161 -4.86 -16.37 -6.71
CA GLU A 161 -4.95 -15.98 -8.11
C GLU A 161 -3.66 -15.27 -8.50
N SER A 162 -3.29 -15.26 -9.78
CA SER A 162 -2.08 -14.56 -10.24
C SER A 162 -2.23 -13.93 -11.61
N GLU A 163 -1.50 -12.83 -11.81
CA GLU A 163 -1.43 -12.11 -13.08
C GLU A 163 -0.02 -11.54 -13.28
N LEU A 164 0.38 -11.37 -14.54
CA LEU A 164 1.63 -10.69 -14.91
C LEU A 164 1.35 -9.21 -15.14
N LEU A 165 2.13 -8.35 -14.50
CA LEU A 165 2.06 -6.90 -14.66
C LEU A 165 3.38 -6.40 -15.25
N SER A 166 3.29 -5.53 -16.25
CA SER A 166 4.46 -4.90 -16.88
C SER A 166 4.70 -3.50 -16.30
N THR A 167 5.92 -3.22 -15.85
CA THR A 167 6.38 -1.89 -15.44
C THR A 167 6.87 -1.05 -16.64
N ALA A 168 6.84 -1.58 -17.87
CA ALA A 168 7.35 -0.89 -19.06
C ALA A 168 6.62 0.43 -19.37
N HIS A 169 5.36 0.57 -18.96
CA HIS A 169 4.56 1.78 -19.18
C HIS A 169 4.80 2.88 -18.11
N LEU A 170 5.58 2.59 -17.06
CA LEU A 170 5.79 3.49 -15.90
C LEU A 170 7.16 4.21 -15.93
N ALA A 171 7.91 4.10 -17.04
CA ALA A 171 9.26 4.66 -17.20
C ALA A 171 9.30 6.06 -17.84
N HIS A 172 8.20 6.83 -17.76
CA HIS A 172 8.11 8.19 -18.31
C HIS A 172 7.83 9.23 -17.24
#